data_AF-A0A6L9Z8B7-F1
#
_entry.id   AF-A0A6L9Z8B7-F1
#
_cell.length_a   1.000
_cell.length_b   1.000
_cell.length_c   1.000
_cell.angle_alpha   90.00
_cell.angle_beta   90.00
_cell.angle_gamma   90.00
#
_symmetry.space_group_name_H-M   'P 1'
#
loop_
_entity.id
_entity.type
_entity.pdbx_description
1 polymer ?
#
loop_
_entity_poly.entity_id
_entity_poly.type
_entity_poly.pdbx_seq_one_letter_code
_entity_poly.pdbx_strand_id
1 'polypeptide(L)'
;MCQLGGPWDKSFKILAFENINFTYSELEYAIPRSATIKALEQIHQMIENHGFKINLPISVRFASSEEHWLSPLYQRESVYISLNLSGSDFKVIENYHREAEKILLEYGGRPNWGKHFYSNR
;
A
#
# COMPACT_ATOMS: atom_id res chain seq x y z
N MET A 1 -12.48 -31.55 -10.69
CA MET A 1 -12.31 -31.08 -9.29
C MET A 1 -10.92 -30.50 -9.16
N CYS A 2 -10.79 -29.18 -8.97
CA CYS A 2 -9.49 -28.53 -8.82
C CYS A 2 -8.99 -28.80 -7.39
N GLN A 3 -7.93 -29.59 -7.23
CA GLN A 3 -7.24 -29.75 -5.95
C GLN A 3 -6.38 -28.50 -5.71
N LEU A 4 -6.96 -27.49 -5.07
CA LEU A 4 -6.22 -26.32 -4.55
C LEU A 4 -5.52 -26.73 -3.24
N GLY A 5 -4.50 -27.58 -3.33
CA GLY A 5 -3.73 -28.06 -2.19
C GLY A 5 -2.61 -27.10 -1.81
N GLY A 6 -2.94 -25.97 -1.18
CA GLY A 6 -1.96 -25.12 -0.51
C GLY A 6 -1.48 -25.72 0.82
N PRO A 7 -0.37 -25.24 1.39
CA PRO A 7 0.05 -25.66 2.72
C PRO A 7 -1.04 -25.33 3.76
N TRP A 8 -1.38 -26.31 4.60
CA TRP A 8 -2.36 -26.18 5.69
C TRP A 8 -1.70 -26.50 7.02
N ASP A 9 -1.54 -25.48 7.87
CA ASP A 9 -0.94 -25.58 9.20
C ASP A 9 -1.41 -24.37 10.05
N LYS A 10 -0.87 -24.22 11.26
CA LYS A 10 -1.14 -23.05 12.13
C LYS A 10 -0.80 -21.75 11.41
N SER A 11 -1.59 -20.70 11.67
CA SER A 11 -1.49 -19.40 10.98
C SER A 11 -0.07 -18.85 10.89
N PHE A 12 0.70 -18.86 11.98
CA PHE A 12 2.06 -18.33 12.00
C PHE A 12 3.06 -19.11 11.14
N LYS A 13 2.76 -20.36 10.75
CA LYS A 13 3.59 -21.14 9.81
C LYS A 13 3.22 -20.92 8.35
N ILE A 14 2.06 -20.31 8.10
CA ILE A 14 1.54 -20.03 6.76
C ILE A 14 1.72 -18.55 6.39
N LEU A 15 1.52 -17.65 7.36
CA LEU A 15 1.54 -16.20 7.15
C LEU A 15 2.91 -15.56 7.37
N ALA A 16 3.80 -16.22 8.13
CA ALA A 16 5.17 -15.73 8.29
C ALA A 16 6.00 -16.16 7.07
N PHE A 17 6.61 -15.20 6.41
CA PHE A 17 7.57 -15.44 5.34
C PHE A 17 8.99 -15.19 5.86
N GLU A 18 9.97 -15.91 5.33
CA GLU A 18 11.37 -15.64 5.64
C GLU A 18 11.77 -14.24 5.15
N ASN A 19 12.63 -13.57 5.92
CA ASN A 19 13.15 -12.28 5.51
C ASN A 19 14.00 -12.44 4.25
N ILE A 20 13.47 -11.99 3.12
CA ILE A 20 14.23 -11.84 1.89
C ILE A 20 15.07 -10.57 2.04
N ASN A 21 16.39 -10.68 1.92
CA ASN A 21 17.31 -9.53 2.01
C ASN A 21 17.20 -8.66 0.74
N PHE A 22 16.12 -7.87 0.66
CA PHE A 22 15.76 -7.03 -0.48
C PHE A 22 15.33 -5.65 0.00
N THR A 23 15.96 -4.60 -0.52
CA THR A 23 15.73 -3.21 -0.10
C THR A 23 14.87 -2.48 -1.11
N TYR A 24 13.83 -1.82 -0.62
CA TYR A 24 12.92 -0.96 -1.38
C TYR A 24 12.35 0.11 -0.45
N SER A 25 11.83 1.18 -1.03
CA SER A 25 11.03 2.15 -0.32
C SER A 25 9.55 1.82 -0.49
N GLU A 26 8.77 1.96 0.58
CA GLU A 26 7.34 1.67 0.63
C GLU A 26 6.56 2.82 1.26
N LEU A 27 5.67 3.42 0.47
CA LEU A 27 4.59 4.29 0.91
C LEU A 27 3.33 3.44 1.09
N GLU A 28 2.62 3.56 2.22
CA GLU A 28 1.33 2.85 2.41
C GLU A 28 0.31 3.71 3.16
N TYR A 29 -0.91 3.75 2.63
CA TYR A 29 -2.04 4.47 3.22
C TYR A 29 -3.29 3.58 3.24
N ALA A 30 -4.10 3.75 4.29
CA ALA A 30 -5.44 3.20 4.39
C ALA A 30 -6.48 4.21 3.86
N ILE A 31 -7.26 3.82 2.86
CA ILE A 31 -8.38 4.61 2.30
C ILE A 31 -9.72 3.86 2.50
N PRO A 32 -10.90 4.51 2.37
CA PRO A 32 -12.18 3.81 2.43
C PRO A 32 -12.24 2.66 1.40
N ARG A 33 -12.77 1.52 1.81
CA ARG A 33 -12.92 0.34 0.93
C ARG A 33 -13.71 0.63 -0.35
N SER A 34 -14.67 1.54 -0.32
CA SER A 34 -15.46 1.93 -1.50
C SER A 34 -14.66 2.72 -2.55
N ALA A 35 -13.52 3.30 -2.16
CA ALA A 35 -12.69 4.12 -3.03
C ALA A 35 -11.60 3.33 -3.79
N THR A 36 -11.43 2.02 -3.50
CA THR A 36 -10.30 1.22 -3.99
C THR A 36 -10.09 1.32 -5.50
N ILE A 37 -11.13 1.06 -6.30
CA ILE A 37 -11.00 1.02 -7.76
C ILE A 37 -10.62 2.39 -8.31
N LYS A 38 -11.33 3.45 -7.88
CA LYS A 38 -11.06 4.82 -8.33
C LYS A 38 -9.65 5.29 -7.98
N ALA A 39 -9.18 4.98 -6.77
CA ALA A 39 -7.83 5.31 -6.35
C ALA A 39 -6.78 4.60 -7.20
N LEU A 40 -6.97 3.30 -7.47
CA LEU A 40 -6.04 2.53 -8.32
C LEU A 40 -6.03 3.02 -9.78
N GLU A 41 -7.19 3.39 -10.34
CA GLU A 41 -7.28 3.98 -11.68
C GLU A 41 -6.54 5.31 -11.77
N GLN A 42 -6.70 6.19 -10.77
CA GLN A 42 -5.99 7.46 -10.71
C GLN A 42 -4.48 7.29 -10.50
N ILE A 43 -4.07 6.34 -9.65
CA ILE A 43 -2.65 6.00 -9.47
C ILE A 43 -2.07 5.48 -10.80
N HIS A 44 -2.79 4.62 -11.52
CA HIS A 44 -2.36 4.12 -12.82
C HIS A 44 -2.20 5.27 -13.84
N GLN A 45 -3.18 6.15 -13.95
CA GLN A 45 -3.09 7.34 -14.82
C GLN A 45 -1.94 8.25 -14.42
N MET A 46 -1.71 8.45 -13.12
CA MET A 46 -0.59 9.24 -12.60
C MET A 46 0.76 8.63 -13.01
N ILE A 47 0.90 7.31 -12.94
CA ILE A 47 2.11 6.59 -13.37
C ILE A 47 2.37 6.82 -14.86
N GLU A 48 1.35 6.66 -15.70
CA GLU A 48 1.46 6.87 -17.15
C GLU A 48 1.80 8.33 -17.49
N ASN A 49 1.11 9.29 -16.90
CA ASN A 49 1.28 10.71 -17.18
C ASN A 49 2.67 11.24 -16.79
N HIS A 50 3.24 10.75 -15.68
CA HIS A 50 4.58 11.13 -15.23
C HIS A 50 5.69 10.24 -15.83
N GLY A 51 5.33 9.15 -16.49
CA GLY A 51 6.29 8.20 -17.07
C GLY A 51 7.12 7.44 -16.03
N PHE A 52 6.59 7.23 -14.82
CA PHE A 52 7.31 6.53 -13.75
C PHE A 52 7.63 5.08 -14.17
N LYS A 53 8.87 4.65 -13.92
CA LYS A 53 9.32 3.28 -14.20
C LYS A 53 9.17 2.42 -12.95
N ILE A 54 8.01 1.78 -12.83
CA ILE A 54 7.67 0.95 -11.67
C ILE A 54 8.31 -0.44 -11.81
N ASN A 55 9.03 -0.88 -10.78
CA ASN A 55 9.72 -2.17 -10.75
C ASN A 55 9.23 -3.13 -9.66
N LEU A 56 8.20 -2.73 -8.90
CA LEU A 56 7.57 -3.53 -7.87
C LEU A 56 6.05 -3.42 -7.96
N PRO A 57 5.30 -4.48 -7.59
CA PRO A 57 3.85 -4.43 -7.62
C PRO A 57 3.29 -3.41 -6.61
N ILE A 58 2.16 -2.81 -6.98
CA ILE A 58 1.29 -2.13 -6.03
C ILE A 58 0.56 -3.22 -5.23
N SER A 59 0.70 -3.19 -3.90
CA SER A 59 0.06 -4.16 -3.02
C SER A 59 -1.25 -3.59 -2.48
N VAL A 60 -2.29 -4.42 -2.44
CA VAL A 60 -3.63 -4.02 -1.98
C VAL A 60 -4.12 -5.02 -0.95
N ARG A 61 -4.47 -4.54 0.24
CA ARG A 61 -4.92 -5.39 1.36
C ARG A 61 -6.17 -4.82 2.02
N PHE A 62 -7.23 -5.59 2.03
CA PHE A 62 -8.48 -5.22 2.68
C PHE A 62 -8.42 -5.56 4.18
N ALA A 63 -8.96 -4.66 5.00
CA ALA A 63 -9.08 -4.86 6.43
C ALA A 63 -10.39 -4.28 6.93
N SER A 64 -10.98 -4.96 7.91
CA SER A 64 -12.19 -4.50 8.59
C SER A 64 -11.93 -3.24 9.42
N SER A 65 -13.01 -2.55 9.76
CA SER A 65 -13.01 -1.45 10.72
C SER A 65 -12.51 -1.93 12.09
N GLU A 66 -11.83 -1.03 12.80
CA GLU A 66 -11.34 -1.29 14.17
C GLU A 66 -11.84 -0.22 15.15
N GLU A 67 -11.80 -0.52 16.45
CA GLU A 67 -12.19 0.40 17.53
C GLU A 67 -10.99 1.07 18.22
N HIS A 68 -9.76 0.76 17.80
CA HIS A 68 -8.55 1.31 18.40
C HIS A 68 -8.28 2.72 17.87
N TRP A 69 -8.21 3.73 18.76
CA TRP A 69 -8.14 5.14 18.38
C TRP A 69 -6.95 5.52 17.48
N LEU A 70 -5.80 4.86 17.65
CA LEU A 70 -4.60 5.12 16.85
C LEU A 70 -4.55 4.32 15.54
N SER A 71 -5.51 3.42 15.33
CA SER A 71 -5.55 2.62 14.11
C SER A 71 -5.89 3.50 12.90
N PRO A 72 -5.18 3.35 11.77
CA PRO A 72 -5.61 3.89 10.49
C PRO A 72 -7.02 3.40 10.10
N LEU A 73 -7.47 2.28 10.66
CA LEU A 73 -8.77 1.66 10.38
C LEU A 73 -9.86 2.06 11.39
N TYR A 74 -9.58 3.02 12.29
CA TYR A 74 -10.51 3.43 13.33
C TYR A 74 -11.87 3.83 12.74
N GLN A 75 -12.91 3.09 13.11
CA GLN A 75 -14.31 3.26 12.71
C GLN A 75 -14.52 3.33 11.18
N ARG A 76 -13.66 2.66 10.39
CA ARG A 76 -13.74 2.70 8.93
C ARG A 76 -13.24 1.42 8.25
N GLU A 77 -14.14 0.73 7.56
CA GLU A 77 -13.79 -0.31 6.57
C GLU A 77 -12.84 0.26 5.52
N SER A 78 -11.64 -0.30 5.43
CA SER A 78 -10.56 0.32 4.67
C SER A 78 -9.79 -0.70 3.82
N VAL A 79 -9.08 -0.16 2.86
CA VAL A 79 -8.08 -0.88 2.09
C VAL A 79 -6.74 -0.18 2.29
N TYR A 80 -5.69 -0.95 2.52
CA TYR A 80 -4.32 -0.48 2.42
C TYR A 80 -3.87 -0.58 0.97
N ILE A 81 -3.28 0.50 0.45
CA ILE A 81 -2.60 0.55 -0.84
C ILE A 81 -1.14 0.89 -0.57
N SER A 82 -0.24 -0.03 -0.92
CA SER A 82 1.21 0.19 -0.86
C SER A 82 1.76 0.44 -2.26
N LEU A 83 2.55 1.50 -2.38
CA LEU A 83 3.32 1.81 -3.58
C LEU A 83 4.81 1.65 -3.24
N ASN A 84 5.47 0.79 -4.01
CA ASN A 84 6.84 0.37 -3.75
C ASN A 84 7.75 0.73 -4.92
N LEU A 85 8.99 1.11 -4.61
CA LEU A 85 10.04 1.26 -5.61
C LEU A 85 11.38 0.82 -5.05
N SER A 86 12.13 0.03 -5.82
CA SER A 86 13.53 -0.31 -5.50
C SER A 86 14.48 0.53 -6.35
N GLY A 87 15.65 0.89 -5.82
CA GLY A 87 16.64 1.71 -6.51
C GLY A 87 17.35 2.69 -5.57
N SER A 88 18.37 3.37 -6.10
CA SER A 88 19.20 4.31 -5.34
C SER A 88 18.88 5.79 -5.58
N ASP A 89 18.06 6.12 -6.59
CA ASP A 89 17.68 7.51 -6.85
C ASP A 89 16.53 7.93 -5.93
N PHE A 90 16.92 8.55 -4.81
CA PHE A 90 15.99 9.05 -3.80
C PHE A 90 14.99 10.06 -4.35
N LYS A 91 15.38 10.88 -5.35
CA LYS A 91 14.50 11.93 -5.88
C LYS A 91 13.39 11.33 -6.74
N VAL A 92 13.69 10.28 -7.49
CA VAL A 92 12.67 9.52 -8.25
C VAL A 92 11.68 8.85 -7.29
N ILE A 93 12.17 8.21 -6.24
CA ILE A 93 11.35 7.57 -5.21
C ILE A 93 10.43 8.61 -4.53
N GLU A 94 11.01 9.73 -4.08
CA GLU A 94 10.26 10.77 -3.39
C GLU A 94 9.17 11.38 -4.28
N ASN A 95 9.48 11.68 -5.55
CA ASN A 95 8.48 12.21 -6.49
C ASN A 95 7.33 11.22 -6.70
N TYR A 96 7.63 9.94 -6.94
CA TYR A 96 6.60 8.92 -7.11
C TYR A 96 5.71 8.80 -5.87
N HIS A 97 6.30 8.75 -4.68
CA HIS A 97 5.53 8.64 -3.45
C HIS A 97 4.72 9.89 -3.13
N ARG A 98 5.25 11.09 -3.38
CA ARG A 98 4.49 12.33 -3.15
C ARG A 98 3.30 12.48 -4.09
N GLU A 99 3.44 12.13 -5.37
CA GLU A 99 2.30 12.15 -6.30
C GLU A 99 1.24 11.10 -5.91
N ALA A 100 1.66 9.91 -5.49
CA ALA A 100 0.74 8.89 -4.99
C ALA A 100 0.03 9.30 -3.69
N GLU A 101 0.77 9.91 -2.76
CA GLU A 101 0.22 10.37 -1.48
C GLU A 101 -0.86 11.42 -1.68
N LYS A 102 -0.67 12.39 -2.60
CA LYS A 102 -1.70 13.38 -2.95
C LYS A 102 -3.03 12.71 -3.31
N ILE A 103 -2.98 11.72 -4.20
CA ILE A 103 -4.17 10.96 -4.62
C ILE A 103 -4.79 10.24 -3.42
N LEU A 104 -3.98 9.54 -2.61
CA LEU A 104 -4.48 8.79 -1.46
C LEU A 104 -5.11 9.71 -0.39
N LEU A 105 -4.57 10.91 -0.20
CA LEU A 105 -5.12 11.94 0.69
C LEU A 105 -6.45 12.49 0.20
N GLU A 106 -6.68 12.62 -1.11
CA GLU A 106 -7.97 13.02 -1.69
C GLU A 106 -9.10 12.04 -1.30
N TYR A 107 -8.78 10.76 -1.10
CA TYR A 107 -9.71 9.74 -0.60
C TYR A 107 -9.76 9.66 0.94
N GLY A 108 -9.18 10.62 1.66
CA GLY A 108 -9.10 10.60 3.12
C GLY A 108 -8.14 9.53 3.64
N GLY A 109 -7.04 9.31 2.94
CA GLY A 109 -5.99 8.39 3.33
C GLY A 109 -5.46 8.64 4.74
N ARG A 110 -5.28 7.56 5.51
CA ARG A 110 -4.61 7.57 6.81
C ARG A 110 -3.30 6.79 6.70
N PRO A 111 -2.15 7.36 7.09
CA PRO A 111 -0.86 6.72 6.87
C PRO A 111 -0.73 5.42 7.68
N ASN A 112 -0.04 4.42 7.12
CA ASN A 112 0.44 3.31 7.94
C ASN A 112 1.66 3.77 8.74
N TRP A 113 1.55 3.76 10.06
CA TRP A 113 2.63 4.14 10.99
C TRP A 113 3.93 3.36 10.81
N GLY A 114 3.88 2.15 10.28
CA GLY A 114 5.04 1.30 10.05
C GLY A 114 5.74 1.51 8.70
N LYS A 115 5.26 2.43 7.85
CA LYS A 115 5.74 2.67 6.47
C LYS A 115 6.11 4.13 6.27
N HIS A 116 6.64 4.47 5.08
CA HIS A 116 6.85 5.86 4.75
C HIS A 116 5.52 6.58 4.55
N PHE A 117 5.49 7.83 5.01
CA PHE A 117 4.45 8.82 4.76
C PHE A 117 5.07 10.21 4.97
N TYR A 118 4.54 11.23 4.31
CA TYR A 118 5.13 12.57 4.30
C TYR A 118 4.29 13.61 5.05
N SER A 119 3.05 13.28 5.49
CA SER A 119 2.05 14.27 5.93
C SER A 119 2.46 15.14 7.14
N ASN A 120 3.23 16.20 6.88
CA ASN A 120 3.18 17.59 7.39
C ASN A 120 4.32 18.47 6.79
N ARG A 121 4.84 18.16 5.59
CA ARG A 121 5.96 18.89 4.96
C ARG A 121 5.85 19.02 3.45
#